data_AF-A0AAN7SUW8-F1
#
_entry.id   AF-A0AAN7SUW8-F1
#
_cell.length_a   1.000
_cell.length_b   1.000
_cell.length_c   1.000
_cell.angle_alpha   90.00
_cell.angle_beta   90.00
_cell.angle_gamma   90.00
#
_symmetry.space_group_name_H-M   'P 1'
#
loop_
_entity.id
_entity.type
_entity.pdbx_description
1 polymer ?
#
loop_
_entity_poly.entity_id
_entity_poly.type
_entity_poly.pdbx_seq_one_letter_code
_entity_poly.pdbx_strand_id
1 'polypeptide(L)'
;MNAQQEADLDDDVSLDDESDFGSDVTSGGKRTINQSKGGKIDVMPEDSLAPSDRDAGAEQEQSSSFPLNLSITIDKGAIGATNVIAQAQDGQIDIEYVHYYPRADLIDPKTHEASREAQDVYGGPTFQYLDGELQQMYDNYIGERGINTQLVWFLTRYVDYKEQREYVQWLDNMKKFIDA
;
A
#
# COMPACT_ATOMS: atom_id res chain seq x y z
N MET A 1 28.69 37.68 -44.47
CA MET A 1 29.97 37.90 -43.77
C MET A 1 29.96 37.04 -42.51
N ASN A 2 30.99 36.20 -42.38
CA ASN A 2 31.52 35.51 -41.19
C ASN A 2 30.65 34.51 -40.40
N ALA A 3 30.92 33.21 -40.67
CA ALA A 3 31.60 32.23 -39.82
C ALA A 3 31.40 32.21 -38.29
N GLN A 4 31.17 30.97 -37.78
CA GLN A 4 31.60 30.30 -36.52
C GLN A 4 30.41 29.63 -35.81
N GLN A 5 30.43 28.39 -35.29
CA GLN A 5 31.33 27.21 -35.32
C GLN A 5 30.59 26.09 -34.53
N GLU A 6 30.23 24.95 -35.13
CA GLU A 6 30.77 23.56 -34.98
C GLU A 6 30.49 22.79 -33.66
N ALA A 7 30.05 21.54 -33.84
CA ALA A 7 30.55 20.27 -33.24
C ALA A 7 29.39 19.23 -33.23
N ASP A 8 29.08 18.57 -34.35
CA ASP A 8 29.70 17.36 -34.93
C ASP A 8 29.39 16.05 -34.17
N LEU A 9 28.50 15.29 -34.80
CA LEU A 9 28.13 13.90 -34.58
C LEU A 9 28.97 13.06 -35.56
N ASP A 10 29.66 12.03 -35.10
CA ASP A 10 30.17 10.96 -35.96
C ASP A 10 29.87 9.59 -35.34
N ASP A 11 29.31 8.74 -36.20
CA ASP A 11 28.84 7.37 -36.00
C ASP A 11 29.94 6.32 -36.27
N ASP A 12 29.77 5.15 -35.64
CA ASP A 12 30.08 3.77 -36.10
C ASP A 12 31.55 3.25 -36.14
N VAL A 13 31.84 2.20 -35.34
CA VAL A 13 32.36 0.87 -35.80
C VAL A 13 32.38 -0.23 -34.70
N SER A 14 31.56 -1.27 -34.94
CA SER A 14 31.64 -2.74 -34.71
C SER A 14 32.57 -3.46 -33.69
N LEU A 15 31.94 -4.36 -32.90
CA LEU A 15 32.21 -5.79 -32.56
C LEU A 15 33.62 -6.42 -32.72
N ASP A 16 34.17 -7.03 -31.65
CA ASP A 16 34.82 -8.36 -31.68
C ASP A 16 35.12 -8.95 -30.26
N ASP A 17 35.26 -10.29 -30.22
CA ASP A 17 35.92 -11.18 -29.25
C ASP A 17 35.07 -12.02 -28.26
N GLU A 18 34.70 -13.23 -28.70
CA GLU A 18 34.46 -14.40 -27.85
C GLU A 18 35.77 -15.05 -27.41
N SER A 19 35.85 -15.60 -26.19
CA SER A 19 36.80 -16.67 -25.88
C SER A 19 36.19 -17.79 -25.02
N ASP A 20 36.31 -18.98 -25.58
CA ASP A 20 35.97 -20.33 -25.11
C ASP A 20 37.01 -20.87 -24.10
N PHE A 21 36.69 -22.01 -23.48
CA PHE A 21 37.56 -23.12 -23.04
C PHE A 21 37.77 -23.40 -21.53
N GLY A 22 37.36 -24.60 -21.10
CA GLY A 22 38.12 -25.37 -20.08
C GLY A 22 37.34 -26.26 -19.11
N SER A 23 36.98 -27.47 -19.54
CA SER A 23 36.54 -28.62 -18.72
C SER A 23 37.68 -29.22 -17.87
N ASP A 24 37.42 -29.68 -16.62
CA ASP A 24 37.92 -30.99 -16.15
C ASP A 24 37.20 -31.49 -14.89
N VAL A 25 36.87 -32.78 -14.90
CA VAL A 25 36.25 -33.56 -13.83
C VAL A 25 37.25 -34.66 -13.45
N THR A 26 37.53 -34.80 -12.15
CA THR A 26 37.83 -36.02 -11.38
C THR A 26 39.02 -35.86 -10.43
N SER A 27 38.82 -36.22 -9.15
CA SER A 27 39.60 -37.27 -8.47
C SER A 27 39.31 -37.25 -6.98
N GLY A 28 38.76 -38.35 -6.47
CA GLY A 28 38.43 -38.53 -5.06
C GLY A 28 39.68 -38.68 -4.18
N GLY A 29 39.69 -37.97 -3.06
CA GLY A 29 40.61 -38.16 -1.95
C GLY A 29 39.87 -38.11 -0.63
N LYS A 30 39.76 -39.25 0.07
CA LYS A 30 39.25 -39.35 1.45
C LYS A 30 39.98 -38.35 2.35
N ARG A 31 39.29 -37.37 2.94
CA ARG A 31 39.78 -36.62 4.11
C ARG A 31 38.77 -36.74 5.25
N THR A 32 39.26 -37.28 6.35
CA THR A 32 38.54 -37.59 7.59
C THR A 32 38.22 -36.33 8.39
N ILE A 33 36.99 -36.32 8.91
CA ILE A 33 36.42 -35.63 10.08
C ILE A 33 37.39 -34.83 10.96
N ASN A 34 37.13 -33.51 11.02
CA ASN A 34 37.28 -32.57 12.13
C ASN A 34 38.54 -32.68 13.01
N GLN A 35 39.59 -31.92 12.67
CA GLN A 35 40.59 -31.50 13.66
C GLN A 35 40.94 -30.01 13.48
N SER A 36 40.43 -29.21 14.41
CA SER A 36 40.56 -27.76 14.47
C SER A 36 41.94 -27.31 14.95
N LYS A 37 42.63 -26.48 14.16
CA LYS A 37 43.69 -25.58 14.65
C LYS A 37 43.73 -24.27 13.84
N GLY A 38 42.85 -23.33 14.19
CA GLY A 38 43.08 -21.88 14.07
C GLY A 38 43.30 -21.24 12.69
N GLY A 39 42.88 -21.88 11.59
CA GLY A 39 42.91 -21.29 10.25
C GLY A 39 41.53 -21.33 9.58
N LYS A 40 41.31 -20.50 8.55
CA LYS A 40 40.09 -20.46 7.72
C LYS A 40 39.63 -21.89 7.41
N ILE A 41 38.44 -22.24 7.88
CA ILE A 41 37.79 -23.52 7.61
C ILE A 41 37.40 -23.51 6.13
N ASP A 42 37.86 -24.50 5.37
CA ASP A 42 37.43 -24.72 4.00
C ASP A 42 36.06 -25.40 4.06
N VAL A 43 35.01 -24.58 4.02
CA VAL A 43 33.61 -25.02 4.07
C VAL A 43 33.24 -25.47 2.65
N MET A 44 32.96 -26.76 2.48
CA MET A 44 32.50 -27.28 1.19
C MET A 44 31.14 -26.66 0.84
N PRO A 45 30.81 -26.43 -0.45
CA PRO A 45 29.57 -25.77 -0.87
C PRO A 45 28.30 -26.43 -0.31
N GLU A 46 28.34 -27.74 -0.04
CA GLU A 46 27.27 -28.51 0.59
C GLU A 46 27.02 -28.26 2.09
N ASP A 47 27.93 -27.59 2.81
CA ASP A 47 27.75 -27.21 4.24
C ASP A 47 27.20 -25.77 4.38
N SER A 48 26.85 -25.14 3.25
CA SER A 48 26.12 -23.88 3.21
C SER A 48 24.63 -24.19 3.29
N LEU A 49 23.99 -23.87 4.43
CA LEU A 49 22.54 -23.94 4.55
C LEU A 49 21.89 -23.21 3.37
N ALA A 50 20.96 -23.90 2.69
CA ALA A 50 20.19 -23.30 1.62
C ALA A 50 19.52 -22.02 2.16
N PRO A 51 19.32 -20.98 1.32
CA PRO A 51 18.68 -19.74 1.76
C PRO A 51 17.36 -19.96 2.52
N SER A 52 16.64 -21.04 2.21
CA SER A 52 15.38 -21.47 2.86
C SER A 52 15.55 -22.22 4.18
N ASP A 53 16.75 -22.75 4.48
CA ASP A 53 17.06 -23.50 5.70
C ASP A 53 17.78 -22.62 6.76
N ARG A 54 18.07 -21.37 6.40
CA ARG A 54 18.43 -20.34 7.39
C ARG A 54 17.16 -20.07 8.19
N ASP A 55 17.20 -20.31 9.51
CA ASP A 55 16.16 -19.87 10.42
C ASP A 55 15.77 -18.46 10.02
N ALA A 56 14.56 -18.31 9.48
CA ALA A 56 14.03 -17.09 8.92
C ALA A 56 13.89 -16.14 10.10
N GLY A 57 15.00 -15.48 10.45
CA GLY A 57 15.12 -14.62 11.60
C GLY A 57 13.97 -13.67 11.51
N ALA A 58 13.02 -13.84 12.44
CA ALA A 58 11.68 -13.27 12.42
C ALA A 58 11.69 -12.01 11.57
N GLU A 59 11.21 -12.13 10.33
CA GLU A 59 10.76 -10.96 9.60
C GLU A 59 9.80 -10.32 10.59
N GLN A 60 10.24 -9.25 11.24
CA GLN A 60 9.31 -8.36 11.89
C GLN A 60 8.38 -8.02 10.75
N GLU A 61 7.18 -8.62 10.75
CA GLU A 61 6.09 -8.18 9.92
C GLU A 61 6.03 -6.69 10.16
N GLN A 62 6.67 -5.92 9.28
CA GLN A 62 6.53 -4.49 9.26
C GLN A 62 5.07 -4.35 8.89
N SER A 63 4.23 -4.15 9.89
CA SER A 63 2.83 -3.85 9.70
C SER A 63 2.77 -2.53 8.96
N SER A 64 2.85 -2.60 7.63
CA SER A 64 2.65 -1.47 6.75
C SER A 64 1.18 -1.09 6.89
N SER A 65 0.89 -0.12 7.76
CA SER A 65 -0.47 0.39 7.91
C SER A 65 -0.78 1.19 6.64
N PHE A 66 -1.65 0.65 5.81
CA PHE A 66 -2.20 1.37 4.68
C PHE A 66 -3.21 2.40 5.17
N PRO A 67 -3.30 3.57 4.51
CA PRO A 67 -4.32 4.54 4.84
C PRO A 67 -5.72 4.02 4.53
N LEU A 68 -6.64 4.23 5.46
CA LEU A 68 -8.04 3.88 5.31
C LEU A 68 -8.84 5.11 4.90
N ASN A 69 -9.43 5.07 3.71
CA ASN A 69 -10.35 6.12 3.26
C ASN A 69 -11.70 5.97 3.96
N LEU A 70 -12.12 7.01 4.66
CA LEU A 70 -13.37 7.08 5.40
C LEU A 70 -14.31 8.08 4.73
N SER A 71 -15.56 7.64 4.53
CA SER A 71 -16.68 8.50 4.16
C SER A 71 -17.69 8.45 5.30
N ILE A 72 -17.80 9.53 6.06
CA ILE A 72 -18.57 9.62 7.28
C ILE A 72 -19.80 10.48 7.01
N THR A 73 -20.99 9.87 7.08
CA THR A 73 -22.25 10.59 6.92
C THR A 73 -22.91 10.87 8.26
N ILE A 74 -23.21 12.13 8.52
CA ILE A 74 -23.95 12.58 9.70
C ILE A 74 -25.27 13.20 9.22
N ASP A 75 -26.34 12.43 9.31
CA ASP A 75 -27.69 12.83 8.91
C ASP A 75 -28.50 13.35 10.12
N LYS A 76 -29.09 14.55 9.96
CA LYS A 76 -29.99 15.16 10.94
C LYS A 76 -31.43 15.27 10.42
N GLY A 77 -31.79 14.51 9.39
CA GLY A 77 -33.10 14.48 8.79
C GLY A 77 -33.44 15.80 8.12
N ALA A 78 -34.46 16.50 8.64
CA ALA A 78 -34.98 17.73 8.04
C ALA A 78 -33.98 18.91 8.00
N ILE A 79 -32.89 18.85 8.78
CA ILE A 79 -31.84 19.87 8.80
C ILE A 79 -30.83 19.64 7.67
N GLY A 80 -30.83 18.47 7.04
CA GLY A 80 -29.83 18.05 6.06
C GLY A 80 -28.79 17.10 6.65
N ALA A 81 -27.79 16.78 5.84
CA ALA A 81 -26.75 15.81 6.16
C ALA A 81 -25.36 16.34 5.76
N THR A 82 -24.35 15.95 6.51
CA THR A 82 -22.96 16.29 6.22
C THR A 82 -22.20 15.01 5.86
N ASN A 83 -21.43 15.06 4.79
CA ASN A 83 -20.48 14.03 4.42
C ASN A 83 -19.05 14.51 4.72
N VAL A 84 -18.34 13.79 5.56
CA VAL A 84 -16.95 14.07 5.94
C VAL A 84 -16.07 13.02 5.27
N ILE A 85 -15.18 13.48 4.39
CA ILE A 85 -14.17 12.66 3.74
C ILE A 85 -12.88 12.80 4.53
N ALA A 86 -12.37 11.67 5.02
CA ALA A 86 -11.20 11.63 5.87
C ALA A 86 -10.33 10.41 5.54
N GLN A 87 -9.06 10.48 5.93
CA GLN A 87 -8.13 9.37 5.85
C GLN A 87 -7.73 8.98 7.28
N ALA A 88 -7.70 7.69 7.57
CA ALA A 88 -7.25 7.19 8.86
C ALA A 88 -5.96 6.38 8.71
N GLN A 89 -4.92 6.75 9.46
CA GLN A 89 -3.61 6.10 9.46
C GLN A 89 -2.94 6.31 10.81
N ASP A 90 -2.21 5.30 11.30
CA ASP A 90 -1.42 5.36 12.54
C ASP A 90 -2.21 5.82 13.79
N GLY A 91 -3.51 5.50 13.84
CA GLY A 91 -4.41 5.88 14.94
C GLY A 91 -4.92 7.32 14.88
N GLN A 92 -4.57 8.06 13.83
CA GLN A 92 -5.04 9.40 13.55
C GLN A 92 -6.12 9.39 12.45
N ILE A 93 -6.97 10.41 12.46
CA ILE A 93 -7.95 10.70 11.42
C ILE A 93 -7.65 12.10 10.91
N ASP A 94 -7.38 12.21 9.61
CA ASP A 94 -7.12 13.46 8.93
C ASP A 94 -8.31 13.78 8.02
N ILE A 95 -9.04 14.86 8.33
CA ILE A 95 -10.19 15.30 7.55
C ILE A 95 -9.71 16.08 6.32
N GLU A 96 -10.18 15.69 5.13
CA GLU A 96 -9.85 16.36 3.87
C GLU A 96 -10.95 17.32 3.43
N TYR A 97 -12.20 16.86 3.46
CA TYR A 97 -13.35 17.61 2.98
C TYR A 97 -14.57 17.41 3.87
N VAL A 98 -15.38 18.45 3.96
CA VAL A 98 -16.66 18.44 4.67
C VAL A 98 -17.72 19.03 3.75
N HIS A 99 -18.57 18.18 3.21
CA HIS A 99 -19.63 18.56 2.30
C HIS A 99 -20.96 18.62 3.04
N TYR A 100 -21.75 19.67 2.82
CA TYR A 100 -23.11 19.74 3.33
C TYR A 100 -24.12 19.53 2.20
N TYR A 101 -25.09 18.66 2.46
CA TYR A 101 -26.20 18.38 1.56
C TYR A 101 -27.53 18.72 2.25
N PRO A 102 -28.45 19.42 1.56
CA PRO A 102 -29.79 19.69 2.10
C PRO A 102 -30.60 18.42 2.39
N ARG A 103 -30.26 17.31 1.75
CA ARG A 103 -30.92 16.02 1.91
C ARG A 103 -29.90 14.88 1.88
N ALA A 104 -30.12 13.85 2.69
CA ALA A 104 -29.20 12.72 2.83
C ALA A 104 -29.13 11.82 1.58
N ASP A 105 -30.19 11.78 0.76
CA ASP A 105 -30.23 10.98 -0.46
C ASP A 105 -29.30 11.46 -1.56
N LEU A 106 -28.78 12.69 -1.44
CA LEU A 106 -27.78 13.24 -2.35
C LEU A 106 -26.36 12.74 -2.05
N ILE A 107 -26.10 12.18 -0.86
CA ILE A 107 -24.76 11.69 -0.47
C ILE A 107 -24.44 10.35 -1.15
N ASP A 108 -25.42 9.45 -1.19
CA ASP A 108 -25.34 8.16 -1.89
C ASP A 108 -26.51 8.03 -2.87
N PRO A 109 -26.42 8.70 -4.04
CA PRO A 109 -27.52 8.81 -4.97
C PRO A 109 -27.80 7.47 -5.66
N LYS A 110 -29.01 6.95 -5.44
CA LYS A 110 -29.47 5.68 -6.04
C LYS A 110 -30.03 5.84 -7.46
N THR A 111 -30.25 7.08 -7.90
CA THR A 111 -30.80 7.40 -9.22
C THR A 111 -29.86 8.35 -9.97
N HIS A 112 -29.93 8.30 -11.30
CA HIS A 112 -29.11 9.18 -12.14
C HIS A 112 -29.45 10.66 -11.92
N GLU A 113 -30.72 11.00 -11.73
CA GLU A 113 -31.17 12.36 -11.46
C GLU A 113 -30.59 12.90 -10.15
N ALA A 114 -30.66 12.11 -9.06
CA ALA A 114 -30.07 12.49 -7.77
C ALA A 114 -28.54 12.61 -7.85
N SER A 115 -27.87 11.79 -8.67
CA SER A 115 -26.43 11.88 -8.89
C SER A 115 -26.03 13.18 -9.58
N ARG A 116 -26.81 13.63 -10.56
CA ARG A 116 -26.59 14.94 -11.19
C ARG A 116 -26.82 16.07 -10.17
N GLU A 117 -27.92 16.02 -9.42
CA GLU A 117 -28.22 17.03 -8.41
C GLU A 117 -27.12 17.11 -7.35
N ALA A 118 -26.57 15.98 -6.91
CA ALA A 118 -25.46 15.92 -5.97
C ALA A 118 -24.18 16.59 -6.49
N GLN A 119 -23.93 16.55 -7.81
CA GLN A 119 -22.77 17.21 -8.44
C GLN A 119 -22.93 18.73 -8.51
N ASP A 120 -24.17 19.23 -8.54
CA ASP A 120 -24.47 20.65 -8.56
C ASP A 120 -24.36 21.30 -7.17
N VAL A 121 -24.30 20.48 -6.09
CA VAL A 121 -24.12 20.96 -4.72
C VAL A 121 -22.67 21.41 -4.48
N TYR A 122 -22.51 22.60 -3.90
CA TYR A 122 -21.19 23.09 -3.51
C TYR A 122 -20.57 22.21 -2.41
N GLY A 123 -19.44 21.58 -2.74
CA GLY A 123 -18.72 20.68 -1.83
C GLY A 123 -17.99 21.38 -0.67
N GLY A 124 -17.93 22.71 -0.64
CA GLY A 124 -17.14 23.41 0.37
C GLY A 124 -15.66 23.54 0.00
N PRO A 125 -14.88 24.27 0.80
CA PRO A 125 -13.44 24.38 0.64
C PRO A 125 -12.73 23.11 1.16
N THR A 126 -11.43 22.98 0.85
CA THR A 126 -10.56 22.01 1.54
C THR A 126 -10.53 22.31 3.03
N PHE A 127 -10.67 21.28 3.86
CA PHE A 127 -10.78 21.41 5.32
C PHE A 127 -9.58 22.14 5.94
N GLN A 128 -8.37 21.89 5.42
CA GLN A 128 -7.13 22.51 5.87
C GLN A 128 -7.09 24.05 5.71
N TYR A 129 -7.94 24.61 4.85
CA TYR A 129 -8.03 26.07 4.66
C TYR A 129 -9.07 26.74 5.56
N LEU A 130 -9.80 25.97 6.38
CA LEU A 130 -10.68 26.52 7.39
C LEU A 130 -9.89 27.11 8.56
N ASP A 131 -10.51 27.99 9.33
CA ASP A 131 -9.92 28.51 10.55
C ASP A 131 -9.58 27.37 11.55
N GLY A 132 -8.46 27.50 12.26
CA GLY A 132 -7.96 26.43 13.14
C GLY A 132 -8.90 26.10 14.31
N GLU A 133 -9.64 27.08 14.83
CA GLU A 133 -10.63 26.84 15.88
C GLU A 133 -11.80 26.00 15.32
N LEU A 134 -12.24 26.31 14.09
CA LEU A 134 -13.30 25.55 13.42
C LEU A 134 -12.87 24.10 13.12
N GLN A 135 -11.62 23.89 12.71
CA GLN A 135 -11.08 22.54 12.51
C GLN A 135 -11.14 21.73 13.81
N GLN A 136 -10.65 22.31 14.92
CA GLN A 136 -10.69 21.66 16.23
C GLN A 136 -12.11 21.38 16.71
N MET A 137 -13.06 22.29 16.47
CA MET A 137 -14.48 22.05 16.78
C MET A 137 -15.04 20.86 15.99
N TYR A 138 -14.66 20.71 14.72
CA TYR A 138 -15.09 19.57 13.90
C TYR A 138 -14.50 18.25 14.38
N ASP A 139 -13.21 18.21 14.73
CA ASP A 139 -12.57 17.00 15.28
C ASP A 139 -13.25 16.55 16.57
N ASN A 140 -13.54 17.49 17.47
CA ASN A 140 -14.28 17.20 18.69
C ASN A 140 -15.70 16.70 18.38
N TYR A 141 -16.38 17.34 17.43
CA TYR A 141 -17.75 16.98 17.04
C TYR A 141 -17.87 15.55 16.50
N ILE A 142 -16.91 15.09 15.68
CA ILE A 142 -16.89 13.70 15.20
C ILE A 142 -16.38 12.74 16.28
N GLY A 143 -15.42 13.18 17.10
CA GLY A 143 -14.87 12.41 18.22
C GLY A 143 -15.92 12.02 19.25
N GLU A 144 -16.82 12.95 19.61
CA GLU A 144 -17.96 12.72 20.50
C GLU A 144 -18.96 11.68 19.95
N ARG A 145 -18.97 11.46 18.64
CA ARG A 145 -19.79 10.43 17.98
C ARG A 145 -19.10 9.06 17.88
N GLY A 146 -17.93 8.92 18.49
CA GLY A 146 -17.14 7.69 18.49
C GLY A 146 -16.21 7.54 17.29
N ILE A 147 -16.09 8.56 16.44
CA ILE A 147 -15.13 8.57 15.33
C ILE A 147 -13.82 9.12 15.87
N ASN A 148 -13.02 8.23 16.46
CA ASN A 148 -11.82 8.58 17.19
C ASN A 148 -10.72 7.52 16.98
N THR A 149 -9.57 7.71 17.62
CA THR A 149 -8.42 6.80 17.56
C THR A 149 -8.78 5.33 17.85
N GLN A 150 -9.70 5.05 18.78
CA GLN A 150 -10.09 3.66 19.07
C GLN A 150 -10.80 3.00 17.88
N LEU A 151 -11.63 3.77 17.16
CA LEU A 151 -12.26 3.29 15.93
C LEU A 151 -11.20 3.01 14.87
N VAL A 152 -10.18 3.86 14.71
CA VAL A 152 -9.09 3.63 13.74
C VAL A 152 -8.37 2.32 14.02
N TRP A 153 -7.96 2.08 15.27
CA TRP A 153 -7.30 0.82 15.65
C TRP A 153 -8.17 -0.41 15.41
N PHE A 154 -9.48 -0.28 15.65
CA PHE A 154 -10.44 -1.34 15.33
C PHE A 154 -10.53 -1.58 13.82
N LEU A 155 -10.68 -0.51 13.04
CA LEU A 155 -10.83 -0.59 11.59
C LEU A 155 -9.61 -1.23 10.94
N THR A 156 -8.38 -0.83 11.29
CA THR A 156 -7.16 -1.43 10.75
C THR A 156 -7.17 -2.95 10.92
N ARG A 157 -7.43 -3.46 12.14
CA ARG A 157 -7.50 -4.90 12.41
C ARG A 157 -8.67 -5.58 11.71
N TYR A 158 -9.79 -4.88 11.60
CA TYR A 158 -10.99 -5.42 10.96
C TYR A 158 -10.81 -5.56 9.45
N VAL A 159 -10.08 -4.64 8.81
CA VAL A 159 -9.75 -4.72 7.38
C VAL A 159 -8.93 -5.97 7.09
N ASP A 160 -7.86 -6.24 7.84
CA ASP A 160 -7.04 -7.45 7.66
C ASP A 160 -7.88 -8.72 7.78
N TYR A 161 -8.73 -8.78 8.80
CA TYR A 161 -9.65 -9.90 9.00
C TYR A 161 -10.64 -10.07 7.84
N LYS A 162 -11.20 -8.96 7.36
CA LYS A 162 -12.18 -8.96 6.27
C LYS A 162 -11.53 -9.37 4.95
N GLU A 163 -10.34 -8.86 4.65
CA GLU A 163 -9.58 -9.16 3.44
C GLU A 163 -9.32 -10.66 3.33
N GLN A 164 -8.82 -11.30 4.40
CA GLN A 164 -8.58 -12.74 4.40
C GLN A 164 -9.86 -13.53 4.12
N ARG A 165 -11.00 -13.11 4.67
CA ARG A 165 -12.29 -13.78 4.44
C ARG A 165 -12.80 -13.60 3.02
N GLU A 166 -12.70 -12.39 2.48
CA GLU A 166 -13.10 -12.10 1.10
C GLU A 166 -12.21 -12.83 0.11
N TYR A 167 -10.91 -12.94 0.38
CA TYR A 167 -9.98 -13.72 -0.44
C TYR A 167 -10.38 -15.20 -0.53
N VAL A 168 -10.66 -15.85 0.61
CA VAL A 168 -11.12 -17.25 0.62
C VAL A 168 -12.45 -17.42 -0.11
N GLN A 169 -13.39 -16.50 0.10
CA GLN A 169 -14.68 -16.55 -0.59
C GLN A 169 -14.54 -16.32 -2.11
N TRP A 170 -13.66 -15.42 -2.52
CA TRP A 170 -13.36 -15.17 -3.92
C TRP A 170 -12.73 -16.41 -4.58
N LEU A 171 -11.79 -17.08 -3.92
CA LEU A 171 -11.21 -18.33 -4.41
C LEU A 171 -12.26 -19.43 -4.59
N ASP A 172 -13.19 -19.59 -3.64
CA ASP A 172 -14.28 -20.57 -3.74
C ASP A 172 -15.22 -20.25 -4.93
N ASN A 173 -15.55 -18.98 -5.13
CA ASN A 173 -16.33 -18.54 -6.29
C ASN A 173 -15.59 -18.81 -7.61
N MET A 174 -14.28 -18.58 -7.66
CA MET A 174 -13.46 -18.84 -8.85
C MET A 174 -13.33 -20.32 -9.16
N LYS A 175 -13.16 -21.16 -8.12
CA LYS A 175 -13.20 -22.61 -8.28
C LYS A 175 -14.52 -23.06 -8.90
N LYS A 176 -15.65 -22.61 -8.36
CA LYS A 176 -16.99 -22.93 -8.88
C LYS A 176 -17.19 -22.47 -10.32
N PHE A 177 -16.65 -21.31 -10.68
CA PHE A 177 -16.71 -20.78 -12.05
C PHE A 177 -15.90 -21.62 -13.04
N ILE A 178 -14.72 -22.12 -12.65
CA ILE A 178 -13.85 -22.94 -13.51
C ILE A 178 -14.36 -24.39 -13.61
N ASP A 179 -14.95 -24.93 -12.54
CA ASP A 179 -15.47 -26.30 -12.49
C ASP A 179 -16.84 -26.45 -13.22
N ALA A 180 -17.49 -25.35 -13.63
CA ALA A 180 -18.79 -25.32 -14.32
C ALA A 180 -18.68 -25.55 -15.84
#